data_AF-A0A3N5LQF7-F1
#
_entry.id   AF-A0A3N5LQF7-F1
#
_cell.length_a   1.000
_cell.length_b   1.000
_cell.length_c   1.000
_cell.angle_alpha   90.00
_cell.angle_beta   90.00
_cell.angle_gamma   90.00
#
_symmetry.space_group_name_H-M   'P 1'
#
loop_
_entity.id
_entity.type
_entity.pdbx_description
1 polymer ?
#
loop_
_entity_poly.entity_id
_entity_poly.type
_entity_poly.pdbx_seq_one_letter_code
_entity_poly.pdbx_strand_id
1 'polypeptide(L)'
;MADLIRTGEAAAILGCSRQHVVDLADSGALPVTSVGSHRRLRRSDVERLARGEGGTLRREQERSRWLHVAVAGELVAEPDRVLGIARANLDRLLRLHPRGRAHGLLRRWERLLDGDIGTLVDTLVSRREESVDLRQNSPFAGVVSDEHRARILSAFAAKY
;
A
#
# COMPACT_ATOMS: atom_id res chain seq x y z
N MET A 1 0.02 28.75 12.10
CA MET A 1 -0.19 28.13 13.43
C MET A 1 -0.27 26.62 13.25
N ALA A 2 0.42 25.82 14.06
CA ALA A 2 0.30 24.37 14.00
C ALA A 2 -1.05 23.97 14.63
N ASP A 3 -1.98 23.46 13.83
CA ASP A 3 -3.27 22.94 14.30
C ASP A 3 -3.04 21.59 14.99
N LEU A 4 -2.90 21.64 16.32
CA LEU A 4 -2.56 20.51 17.16
C LEU A 4 -3.81 19.99 17.88
N ILE A 5 -4.14 18.71 17.65
CA ILE A 5 -5.28 18.04 18.23
C ILE A 5 -4.86 17.00 19.28
N ARG A 6 -5.79 16.62 20.15
CA ARG A 6 -5.60 15.59 21.18
C ARG A 6 -5.79 14.20 20.57
N THR A 7 -5.28 13.16 21.25
CA THR A 7 -5.47 11.76 20.80
C THR A 7 -6.95 11.36 20.71
N GLY A 8 -7.84 11.94 21.50
CA GLY A 8 -9.28 11.68 21.42
C GLY A 8 -9.93 12.26 20.15
N GLU A 9 -9.55 13.48 19.76
CA GLU A 9 -10.00 14.10 18.51
C GLU A 9 -9.42 13.35 17.30
N ALA A 10 -8.15 12.95 17.38
CA ALA A 10 -7.54 12.13 16.36
C ALA A 10 -8.23 10.77 16.20
N ALA A 11 -8.62 10.14 17.31
CA ALA A 11 -9.36 8.88 17.29
C ALA A 11 -10.72 9.02 16.60
N ALA A 12 -11.43 10.14 16.84
CA ALA A 12 -12.68 10.44 16.15
C ALA A 12 -12.48 10.63 14.63
N ILE A 13 -11.42 11.32 14.21
CA ILE A 13 -11.08 11.49 12.79
C ILE A 13 -10.72 10.15 12.13
N LEU A 14 -9.97 9.31 12.83
CA LEU A 14 -9.50 8.00 12.33
C LEU A 14 -10.56 6.90 12.45
N GLY A 15 -11.70 7.16 13.12
CA GLY A 15 -12.73 6.14 13.37
C GLY A 15 -12.23 4.96 14.23
N CYS A 16 -11.27 5.19 15.13
CA CYS A 16 -10.64 4.13 15.93
C CYS A 16 -10.65 4.46 17.44
N SER A 17 -10.09 3.58 18.27
CA SER A 17 -9.98 3.83 19.71
C SER A 17 -8.84 4.81 20.03
N ARG A 18 -8.97 5.57 21.13
CA ARG A 18 -7.90 6.45 21.62
C ARG A 18 -6.59 5.69 21.89
N GLN A 19 -6.70 4.45 22.40
CA GLN A 19 -5.53 3.61 22.66
C GLN A 19 -4.78 3.28 21.37
N HIS A 20 -5.51 3.00 20.28
CA HIS A 20 -4.88 2.75 18.98
C HIS A 20 -4.08 3.96 18.48
N VAL A 21 -4.58 5.18 18.67
CA VAL A 21 -3.83 6.42 18.34
C VAL A 21 -2.56 6.55 19.18
N VAL A 22 -2.58 6.09 20.44
CA VAL A 22 -1.39 6.06 21.30
C VAL A 22 -0.38 5.05 20.76
N ASP A 23 -0.81 3.85 20.40
CA ASP A 23 0.07 2.81 19.85
C ASP A 23 0.71 3.26 18.52
N LEU A 24 -0.04 3.98 17.67
CA LEU A 24 0.47 4.60 16.44
C LEU A 24 1.51 5.68 16.71
N ALA A 25 1.33 6.48 17.76
CA ALA A 25 2.31 7.49 18.15
C ALA A 25 3.58 6.85 18.74
N ASP A 26 3.43 5.86 19.61
CA ASP A 26 4.55 5.18 20.28
C ASP A 26 5.38 4.33 19.31
N SER A 27 4.75 3.78 18.26
CA SER A 27 5.43 3.09 17.15
C SER A 27 6.05 4.02 16.11
N GLY A 28 5.84 5.34 16.21
CA GLY A 28 6.32 6.33 15.24
C GLY A 28 5.53 6.39 13.92
N ALA A 29 4.43 5.65 13.81
CA ALA A 29 3.53 5.66 12.65
C ALA A 29 2.75 6.99 12.52
N LEU A 30 2.60 7.72 13.62
CA LEU A 30 1.93 9.01 13.66
C LEU A 30 2.77 10.03 14.42
N PRO A 31 3.29 11.09 13.75
CA PRO A 31 4.10 12.09 14.41
C PRO A 31 3.36 12.76 15.59
N VAL A 32 4.03 12.81 16.73
CA VAL A 32 3.50 13.40 17.96
C VAL A 32 4.48 14.42 18.52
N THR A 33 3.94 15.51 19.05
CA THR A 33 4.68 16.49 19.83
C THR A 33 4.17 16.47 21.26
N SER A 34 5.08 16.48 22.23
CA SER A 34 4.72 16.63 23.64
C SER A 34 4.57 18.12 23.96
N VAL A 35 3.40 18.51 24.46
CA VAL A 35 3.16 19.85 25.01
C VAL A 35 2.85 19.68 26.49
N GLY A 36 3.86 19.90 27.33
CA GLY A 36 3.84 19.48 28.74
C GLY A 36 3.68 17.96 28.87
N SER A 37 2.77 17.51 29.73
CA SER A 37 2.47 16.09 29.95
C SER A 37 1.55 15.45 28.91
N HIS A 38 1.13 16.20 27.89
CA HIS A 38 0.14 15.73 26.93
C HIS A 38 0.69 15.60 25.51
N ARG A 39 0.43 14.44 24.90
CA ARG A 39 0.63 14.20 23.46
C ARG A 39 -0.28 15.11 22.63
N ARG A 40 0.28 15.71 21.57
CA ARG A 40 -0.40 16.54 20.58
C ARG A 40 -0.03 16.06 19.18
N LEU A 41 -1.02 15.93 18.31
CA LEU A 41 -0.84 15.45 16.95
C LEU A 41 -1.19 16.58 16.00
N ARG A 42 -0.47 16.72 14.89
CA ARG A 42 -0.89 17.67 13.85
C ARG A 42 -2.14 17.12 13.18
N ARG A 43 -3.20 17.92 13.10
CA ARG A 43 -4.44 17.52 12.41
C ARG A 43 -4.15 17.02 10.99
N SER A 44 -3.26 17.70 10.27
CA SER A 44 -2.85 17.32 8.91
C SER A 44 -2.27 15.90 8.84
N ASP A 45 -1.48 15.47 9.83
CA ASP A 45 -0.87 14.14 9.83
C ASP A 45 -1.92 13.06 10.14
N VAL A 46 -2.86 13.38 11.03
CA VAL A 46 -4.00 12.51 11.33
C VAL A 46 -4.93 12.37 10.12
N GLU A 47 -5.23 13.45 9.43
CA GLU A 47 -6.05 13.44 8.21
C GLU A 47 -5.37 12.74 7.04
N ARG A 48 -4.04 12.83 6.94
CA ARG A 48 -3.26 12.01 5.99
C ARG A 48 -3.39 10.54 6.33
N LEU A 49 -3.19 10.17 7.59
CA LEU A 49 -3.36 8.79 8.04
C LEU A 49 -4.79 8.29 7.83
N ALA A 50 -5.81 9.11 8.08
CA ALA A 50 -7.22 8.80 7.83
C ALA A 50 -7.51 8.56 6.34
N ARG A 51 -6.78 9.25 5.45
CA ARG A 51 -6.78 9.00 3.99
C ARG A 51 -5.93 7.78 3.60
N GLY A 52 -5.43 7.00 4.57
CA GLY A 52 -4.55 5.85 4.35
C GLY A 52 -3.09 6.21 4.06
N GLU A 53 -2.72 7.49 4.19
CA GLU A 53 -1.38 8.01 3.94
C GLU A 53 -0.57 8.02 5.24
N GLY A 54 -0.07 6.86 5.69
CA GLY A 54 0.89 6.83 6.81
C GLY A 54 0.90 5.62 7.74
N GLY A 55 0.08 4.58 7.53
CA GLY A 55 0.12 3.38 8.37
C GLY A 55 1.41 2.58 8.16
N THR A 56 2.04 2.13 9.25
CA THR A 56 3.15 1.17 9.18
C THR A 56 2.64 -0.16 8.63
N LEU A 57 3.15 -0.60 7.48
CA LEU A 57 2.80 -1.88 6.89
C LEU A 57 3.28 -3.04 7.78
N ARG A 58 2.46 -4.09 7.92
CA ARG A 58 2.92 -5.37 8.50
C ARG A 58 4.07 -5.91 7.65
N ARG A 59 5.00 -6.69 8.25
CA ARG A 59 6.17 -7.25 7.56
C ARG A 59 5.82 -7.95 6.24
N GLU A 60 4.74 -8.74 6.21
CA GLU A 60 4.23 -9.37 4.99
C GLU A 60 3.78 -8.36 3.93
N GLN A 61 3.08 -7.31 4.33
CA GLN A 61 2.59 -6.26 3.43
C GLN A 61 3.76 -5.44 2.85
N GLU A 62 4.78 -5.14 3.66
CA GLU A 62 6.00 -4.49 3.18
C GLU A 62 6.82 -5.41 2.26
N ARG A 63 6.90 -6.72 2.56
CA ARG A 63 7.50 -7.72 1.66
C ARG A 63 6.79 -7.74 0.30
N SER A 64 5.45 -7.76 0.31
CA SER A 64 4.65 -7.69 -0.91
C SER A 64 4.92 -6.39 -1.67
N ARG A 65 4.99 -5.26 -0.96
CA ARG A 65 5.32 -3.95 -1.54
C ARG A 65 6.71 -3.94 -2.19
N TRP A 66 7.73 -4.54 -1.58
CA TRP A 66 9.08 -4.64 -2.17
C TRP A 66 9.07 -5.35 -3.52
N LEU A 67 8.31 -6.43 -3.65
CA LEU A 67 8.14 -7.12 -4.93
C LEU A 67 7.46 -6.22 -5.97
N HIS A 68 6.45 -5.46 -5.56
CA HIS A 68 5.72 -4.57 -6.48
C HIS A 68 6.49 -3.30 -6.84
N VAL A 69 7.43 -2.85 -6.00
CA VAL A 69 8.41 -1.82 -6.37
C VAL A 69 9.30 -2.31 -7.52
N ALA A 70 9.73 -3.57 -7.49
CA ALA A 70 10.48 -4.14 -8.62
C ALA A 70 9.61 -4.26 -9.88
N VAL A 71 8.36 -4.71 -9.76
CA VAL A 71 7.39 -4.69 -10.87
C VAL A 71 7.23 -3.28 -11.45
N ALA A 72 7.15 -2.25 -10.61
CA ALA A 72 7.06 -0.86 -11.08
C ALA A 72 8.32 -0.43 -11.84
N GLY A 73 9.51 -0.87 -11.42
CA GLY A 73 10.75 -0.67 -12.15
C GLY A 73 10.72 -1.31 -13.54
N GLU A 74 10.30 -2.58 -13.63
CA GLU A 74 10.10 -3.28 -14.90
C GLU A 74 9.05 -2.59 -15.78
N LEU A 75 7.95 -2.10 -15.19
CA LEU A 75 6.88 -1.40 -15.90
C LEU A 75 7.36 -0.10 -16.54
N VAL A 76 8.21 0.67 -15.84
CA VAL A 76 8.77 1.91 -16.36
C VAL A 76 9.80 1.63 -17.46
N ALA A 77 10.57 0.55 -17.34
CA ALA A 77 11.58 0.18 -18.32
C ALA A 77 10.99 -0.44 -19.59
N GLU A 78 10.02 -1.34 -19.45
CA GLU A 78 9.43 -2.14 -20.53
C GLU A 78 7.89 -2.19 -20.41
N PRO A 79 7.17 -1.09 -20.65
CA PRO A 79 5.75 -0.99 -20.37
C PRO A 79 4.91 -2.00 -21.16
N ASP A 80 5.15 -2.16 -22.45
CA ASP A 80 4.36 -3.07 -23.30
C ASP A 80 4.49 -4.54 -22.86
N ARG A 81 5.71 -4.96 -22.50
CA ARG A 81 5.98 -6.32 -21.99
C ARG A 81 5.21 -6.58 -20.70
N VAL A 82 5.31 -5.66 -19.73
CA VAL A 82 4.68 -5.81 -18.42
C VAL A 82 3.16 -5.75 -18.52
N LEU A 83 2.61 -4.80 -19.29
CA LEU A 83 1.17 -4.68 -19.51
C LEU A 83 0.61 -5.91 -20.24
N GLY A 84 1.33 -6.47 -21.22
CA GLY A 84 0.95 -7.70 -21.90
C GLY A 84 0.84 -8.89 -20.94
N ILE A 85 1.85 -9.11 -20.09
CA ILE A 85 1.84 -10.15 -19.06
C ILE A 85 0.68 -9.94 -18.08
N ALA A 86 0.50 -8.70 -17.59
CA ALA A 86 -0.53 -8.37 -16.62
C ALA A 86 -1.94 -8.60 -17.18
N ARG A 87 -2.22 -8.20 -18.42
CA ARG A 87 -3.52 -8.41 -19.08
C ARG A 87 -3.81 -9.91 -19.27
N ALA A 88 -2.84 -10.68 -19.75
CA ALA A 88 -3.01 -12.13 -19.92
C ALA A 88 -3.30 -12.85 -18.59
N ASN A 89 -2.60 -12.45 -17.52
CA ASN A 89 -2.84 -12.96 -16.17
C ASN A 89 -4.22 -12.54 -15.65
N LEU A 90 -4.60 -11.28 -15.83
CA LEU A 90 -5.88 -10.74 -15.40
C LEU A 90 -7.05 -11.49 -16.05
N ASP A 91 -6.98 -11.74 -17.36
CA ASP A 91 -7.98 -12.52 -18.09
C ASP A 91 -8.17 -13.92 -17.49
N ARG A 92 -7.06 -14.59 -17.15
CA ARG A 92 -7.09 -15.89 -16.50
C ARG A 92 -7.72 -15.81 -15.11
N LEU A 93 -7.35 -14.81 -14.31
CA LEU A 93 -7.87 -14.62 -12.96
C LEU A 93 -9.36 -14.28 -12.95
N LEU A 94 -9.83 -13.45 -13.89
CA LEU A 94 -11.25 -13.11 -14.03
C LEU A 94 -12.10 -14.34 -14.37
N ARG A 95 -11.58 -15.27 -15.18
CA ARG A 95 -12.25 -16.55 -15.45
C ARG A 95 -12.32 -17.45 -14.22
N LEU A 96 -11.27 -17.50 -13.40
CA LEU A 96 -11.22 -18.30 -12.18
C LEU A 96 -12.07 -17.71 -11.04
N HIS A 97 -12.24 -16.39 -11.02
CA HIS A 97 -12.99 -15.66 -10.00
C HIS A 97 -14.09 -14.81 -10.64
N PRO A 98 -15.18 -15.44 -11.14
CA PRO A 98 -16.22 -14.74 -11.89
C PRO A 98 -17.09 -13.80 -11.01
N ARG A 99 -17.08 -13.97 -9.67
CA ARG A 99 -17.88 -13.19 -8.71
C ARG A 99 -17.17 -13.05 -7.36
N GLY A 100 -17.69 -12.18 -6.50
CA GLY A 100 -17.22 -11.98 -5.11
C GLY A 100 -16.15 -10.89 -4.95
N ARG A 101 -15.58 -10.78 -3.74
CA ARG A 101 -14.61 -9.72 -3.40
C ARG A 101 -13.38 -9.70 -4.32
N ALA A 102 -12.83 -10.88 -4.63
CA ALA A 102 -11.70 -11.01 -5.55
C ALA A 102 -12.04 -10.47 -6.95
N HIS A 103 -13.25 -10.75 -7.47
CA HIS A 103 -13.70 -10.21 -8.75
C HIS A 103 -13.71 -8.67 -8.75
N GLY A 104 -14.19 -8.04 -7.68
CA GLY A 104 -14.18 -6.58 -7.55
C GLY A 104 -12.78 -5.97 -7.60
N LEU A 105 -11.79 -6.63 -6.97
CA LEU A 105 -10.38 -6.22 -7.01
C LEU A 105 -9.79 -6.41 -8.42
N LEU A 106 -10.08 -7.53 -9.09
CA LEU A 106 -9.62 -7.78 -10.46
C LEU A 106 -10.20 -6.76 -11.45
N ARG A 107 -11.46 -6.39 -11.32
CA ARG A 107 -12.06 -5.28 -12.11
C ARG A 107 -11.42 -3.93 -11.82
N ARG A 108 -10.92 -3.72 -10.60
CA ARG A 108 -10.14 -2.51 -10.29
C ARG A 108 -8.77 -2.54 -10.97
N TRP A 109 -8.11 -3.70 -11.02
CA TRP A 109 -6.89 -3.87 -11.80
C TRP A 109 -7.08 -3.64 -13.29
N GLU A 110 -8.18 -4.14 -13.87
CA GLU A 110 -8.56 -3.88 -15.27
C GLU A 110 -8.56 -2.38 -15.58
N ARG A 111 -9.29 -1.59 -14.79
CA ARG A 111 -9.33 -0.12 -14.95
C ARG A 111 -7.96 0.56 -14.79
N LEU A 112 -7.10 0.05 -13.91
CA LEU A 112 -5.75 0.58 -13.73
C LEU A 112 -4.83 0.26 -14.92
N LEU A 113 -4.99 -0.93 -15.52
CA LEU A 113 -4.23 -1.35 -16.71
C LEU A 113 -4.68 -0.66 -18.00
N ASP A 114 -5.91 -0.17 -18.03
CA ASP A 114 -6.47 0.64 -19.13
C ASP A 114 -6.22 2.14 -18.94
N GLY A 115 -5.73 2.54 -17.76
CA GLY A 115 -5.40 3.92 -17.40
C GLY A 115 -3.97 4.30 -17.74
N ASP A 116 -3.50 5.39 -17.10
CA ASP A 116 -2.13 5.87 -17.27
C ASP A 116 -1.13 5.07 -16.41
N ILE A 117 0.11 4.97 -16.91
CA ILE A 117 1.20 4.24 -16.25
C ILE A 117 1.58 4.86 -14.90
N GLY A 118 1.47 6.19 -14.76
CA GLY A 118 1.80 6.89 -13.51
C GLY A 118 0.92 6.44 -12.34
N THR A 119 -0.40 6.46 -12.55
CA THR A 119 -1.38 5.96 -11.58
C THR A 119 -1.16 4.48 -11.24
N LEU A 120 -0.78 3.68 -12.23
CA LEU A 120 -0.46 2.26 -12.02
C LEU A 120 0.79 2.08 -11.15
N VAL A 121 1.87 2.81 -11.44
CA VAL A 121 3.10 2.82 -10.64
C VAL A 121 2.81 3.29 -9.21
N ASP A 122 2.08 4.38 -9.04
CA ASP A 122 1.70 4.90 -7.72
C ASP A 122 0.92 3.86 -6.92
N THR A 123 0.00 3.16 -7.56
CA THR A 123 -0.77 2.08 -6.93
C THR A 123 0.12 0.91 -6.51
N LEU A 124 1.06 0.49 -7.36
CA LEU A 124 1.99 -0.62 -7.07
C LEU A 124 2.83 -0.34 -5.82
N VAL A 125 3.30 0.90 -5.66
CA VAL A 125 4.25 1.27 -4.58
C VAL A 125 3.59 1.90 -3.35
N SER A 126 2.29 2.18 -3.40
CA SER A 126 1.53 2.83 -2.34
C SER A 126 1.45 1.99 -1.07
N ARG A 127 1.48 2.67 0.09
CA ARG A 127 1.25 2.06 1.43
C ARG A 127 -0.21 2.11 1.86
N ARG A 128 -1.10 2.70 1.07
CA ARG A 128 -2.53 2.79 1.40
C ARG A 128 -3.15 1.39 1.49
N GLU A 129 -4.10 1.22 2.41
CA GLU A 129 -4.78 -0.06 2.64
C GLU A 129 -5.41 -0.62 1.36
N GLU A 130 -6.03 0.24 0.56
CA GLU A 130 -6.59 -0.13 -0.75
C GLU A 130 -5.57 -0.75 -1.71
N SER A 131 -4.33 -0.25 -1.71
CA SER A 131 -3.24 -0.75 -2.54
C SER A 131 -2.68 -2.06 -1.98
N VAL A 132 -2.71 -2.24 -0.66
CA VAL A 132 -2.36 -3.49 -0.01
C VAL A 132 -3.33 -4.60 -0.42
N ASP A 133 -4.64 -4.35 -0.35
CA ASP A 133 -5.70 -5.28 -0.78
C ASP A 133 -5.56 -5.65 -2.25
N LEU A 134 -5.27 -4.66 -3.12
CA LEU A 134 -5.04 -4.90 -4.54
C LEU A 134 -3.83 -5.82 -4.79
N ARG A 135 -2.71 -5.59 -4.10
CA ARG A 135 -1.48 -6.41 -4.25
C ARG A 135 -1.68 -7.87 -3.83
N GLN A 136 -2.65 -8.18 -2.97
CA GLN A 136 -2.98 -9.57 -2.64
C GLN A 136 -3.58 -10.34 -3.83
N ASN A 137 -4.17 -9.64 -4.81
CA ASN A 137 -4.78 -10.21 -6.01
C ASN A 137 -4.12 -9.63 -7.28
N SER A 138 -2.79 -9.60 -7.27
CA SER A 138 -1.98 -8.94 -8.29
C SER A 138 -1.90 -9.73 -9.61
N PRO A 139 -2.13 -9.09 -10.78
CA PRO A 139 -1.96 -9.72 -12.08
C PRO A 139 -0.50 -9.74 -12.57
N PHE A 140 0.48 -9.30 -11.78
CA PHE A 140 1.87 -9.12 -12.22
C PHE A 140 2.78 -10.35 -11.99
N ALA A 141 2.20 -11.54 -11.80
CA ALA A 141 2.96 -12.77 -11.67
C ALA A 141 3.80 -13.04 -12.93
N GLY A 142 5.10 -13.33 -12.75
CA GLY A 142 6.03 -13.61 -13.85
C GLY A 142 6.66 -12.36 -14.50
N VAL A 143 6.30 -11.14 -14.07
CA VAL A 143 6.96 -9.90 -14.57
C VAL A 143 8.41 -9.82 -14.12
N VAL A 144 8.62 -10.08 -12.82
CA VAL A 144 9.95 -10.17 -12.21
C VAL A 144 10.40 -11.62 -12.26
N SER A 145 11.60 -11.87 -12.79
CA SER A 145 12.16 -13.22 -12.89
C SER A 145 12.35 -13.85 -11.51
N ASP A 146 12.36 -15.19 -11.43
CA ASP A 146 12.50 -15.89 -10.16
C ASP A 146 13.84 -15.59 -9.46
N GLU A 147 14.91 -15.42 -10.24
CA GLU A 147 16.22 -15.02 -9.72
C GLU A 147 16.19 -13.61 -9.12
N HIS A 148 15.60 -12.64 -9.83
CA HIS A 148 15.46 -11.28 -9.34
C HIS A 148 14.55 -11.24 -8.10
N ARG A 149 13.45 -11.98 -8.13
CA ARG A 149 12.53 -12.16 -7.01
C ARG A 149 13.25 -12.71 -5.78
N ALA A 150 14.08 -13.74 -5.93
CA ALA A 150 14.87 -14.32 -4.84
C ALA A 150 15.84 -13.29 -4.22
N ARG A 151 16.54 -12.52 -5.06
CA ARG A 151 17.43 -11.43 -4.61
C ARG A 151 16.68 -10.37 -3.79
N ILE A 152 15.51 -9.92 -4.26
CA ILE A 152 14.66 -8.94 -3.56
C ILE A 152 14.24 -9.48 -2.19
N LEU A 153 13.81 -10.74 -2.14
CA LEU A 153 13.35 -11.36 -0.89
C LEU A 153 14.49 -11.58 0.12
N SER A 154 15.69 -11.95 -0.37
CA SER A 154 16.88 -12.07 0.46
C SER A 154 17.30 -10.71 1.04
N ALA A 155 17.34 -9.66 0.20
CA ALA A 155 17.64 -8.30 0.64
C ALA A 155 16.61 -7.77 1.65
N PHE A 156 15.33 -8.08 1.46
CA PHE A 156 14.27 -7.75 2.41
C PHE A 156 14.51 -8.43 3.77
N ALA A 157 14.84 -9.73 3.77
CA ALA A 157 15.11 -10.48 4.99
C ALA A 157 16.37 -9.97 5.73
N ALA A 158 17.41 -9.51 5.01
CA ALA A 158 18.60 -8.95 5.64
C ALA A 158 18.34 -7.60 6.34
N LYS A 159 17.28 -6.88 5.95
CA LYS A 159 16.89 -5.59 6.54
C LYS A 159 16.00 -5.72 7.79
N TYR A 160 15.33 -6.86 7.99
CA TYR A 160 14.32 -7.10 9.04
C TYR A 160 14.48 -8.46 9.72
#